data_AF-A0A6D2J0I8-F1
#
_entry.id   AF-A0A6D2J0I8-F1
#
_cell.length_a   1.000
_cell.length_b   1.000
_cell.length_c   1.000
_cell.angle_alpha   90.00
_cell.angle_beta   90.00
_cell.angle_gamma   90.00
#
_symmetry.space_group_name_H-M   'P 1'
#
loop_
_entity.id
_entity.type
_entity.pdbx_description
1 polymer ?
#
loop_
_entity_poly.entity_id
_entity_poly.type
_entity_poly.pdbx_seq_one_letter_code
_entity_poly.pdbx_strand_id
1 'polypeptide(L)'
;MQGSEWKEKTEKLEIELQQCCKAQSRLSEQLVIEVAESRTSKASLQEKELLINDMETELTETREKCTNLQEELEEKTKTLDLLIAENKEVRSQLEEMTDRAQKAESENKMLIDRWMLQKMQDAERLNEANALYEEMLAKLKANGLENLARQQVDGIVRRNEDGTDDFVESTIPSTCGHRIHAHEVVVAQSSLNTTLVLSSPVDKTELHNTRQQVPDRGNHLEQSLCVDVSSGRVRHTLTGHTDKVYAVDVSKFSSRHVVSAAYDRTIKLWDLQKGYCTNTVLFTSNCNAMCLSIDGLTVFSGHMDGNLRLWDIQTGKLLFEVAGHSSAVTSVSLSRNWNRILTSGSLEICGTLRASGNRLASNWSRSCISPDDEYVAAGSWDGTVHV
;
A
#
# COMPACT_ATOMS: atom_id res chain seq x y z
N MET A 1 -127.27 58.88 -38.50
CA MET A 1 -126.12 58.24 -39.18
C MET A 1 -124.84 58.23 -38.33
N GLN A 2 -124.54 59.26 -37.52
CA GLN A 2 -123.27 59.32 -36.77
C GLN A 2 -123.06 58.26 -35.66
N GLY A 3 -124.11 57.81 -34.95
CA GLY A 3 -123.95 56.87 -33.82
C GLY A 3 -123.48 55.46 -34.18
N SER A 4 -123.75 54.99 -35.40
CA SER A 4 -123.27 53.69 -35.89
C SER A 4 -121.78 53.72 -36.24
N GLU A 5 -121.31 54.84 -36.82
CA GLU A 5 -119.90 55.04 -37.17
C GLU A 5 -119.00 55.12 -35.94
N TRP A 6 -119.49 55.73 -34.84
CA TRP A 6 -118.74 55.79 -33.58
C TRP A 6 -118.62 54.41 -32.91
N LYS A 7 -119.67 53.58 -32.99
CA LYS A 7 -119.66 52.22 -32.44
C LYS A 7 -118.70 51.30 -33.20
N GLU A 8 -118.70 51.38 -34.53
CA GLU A 8 -117.77 50.62 -35.38
C GLU A 8 -116.31 51.06 -35.16
N LYS A 9 -116.07 52.37 -34.98
CA LYS A 9 -114.73 52.87 -34.58
C LYS A 9 -114.29 52.36 -33.22
N THR A 10 -115.18 52.30 -32.23
CA THR A 10 -114.84 51.77 -30.89
C THR A 10 -114.54 50.28 -30.92
N GLU A 11 -115.32 49.47 -31.65
CA GLU A 11 -115.05 48.03 -31.79
C GLU A 11 -113.74 47.77 -32.54
N LYS A 12 -113.42 48.57 -33.56
CA LYS A 12 -112.13 48.50 -34.26
C LYS A 12 -110.96 48.83 -33.35
N LEU A 13 -111.05 49.90 -32.57
CA LEU A 13 -110.01 50.27 -31.58
C LEU A 13 -109.86 49.21 -30.48
N GLU A 14 -110.95 48.58 -30.05
CA GLU A 14 -110.90 47.51 -29.05
C GLU A 14 -110.20 46.25 -29.58
N ILE A 15 -110.44 45.87 -30.83
CA ILE A 15 -109.72 44.78 -31.51
C ILE A 15 -108.23 45.12 -31.66
N GLU A 16 -107.90 46.34 -32.08
CA GLU A 16 -106.51 46.81 -32.19
C GLU A 16 -105.80 46.79 -30.83
N LEU A 17 -106.47 47.24 -29.75
CA LEU A 17 -105.95 47.18 -28.39
C LEU A 17 -105.71 45.73 -27.95
N GLN A 18 -106.65 44.83 -28.22
CA GLN A 18 -106.54 43.42 -27.84
C GLN A 18 -105.43 42.69 -28.62
N GLN A 19 -105.24 43.04 -29.90
CA GLN A 19 -104.11 42.58 -30.71
C GLN A 19 -102.79 43.13 -30.17
N CYS A 20 -102.74 44.41 -29.78
CA CYS A 20 -101.58 45.03 -29.17
C CYS A 20 -101.19 44.36 -27.84
N CYS A 21 -102.15 44.10 -26.95
CA CYS A 21 -101.91 43.38 -25.70
C CYS A 21 -101.41 41.94 -25.94
N LYS A 22 -101.97 41.22 -26.92
CA LYS A 22 -101.48 39.87 -27.29
C LYS A 22 -100.06 39.90 -27.85
N ALA A 23 -99.75 40.87 -28.70
CA ALA A 23 -98.41 41.07 -29.22
C ALA A 23 -97.42 41.41 -28.09
N GLN A 24 -97.82 42.28 -27.16
CA GLN A 24 -97.04 42.64 -25.98
C GLN A 24 -96.77 41.43 -25.08
N SER A 25 -97.77 40.58 -24.83
CA SER A 25 -97.59 39.33 -24.05
C SER A 25 -96.57 38.40 -24.70
N ARG A 26 -96.68 38.16 -26.01
CA ARG A 26 -95.75 37.30 -26.76
C ARG A 26 -94.32 37.84 -26.73
N LEU A 27 -94.15 39.15 -26.91
CA LEU A 27 -92.84 39.79 -26.81
C LEU A 27 -92.27 39.69 -25.39
N SER A 28 -93.11 39.82 -24.35
CA SER A 28 -92.66 39.67 -22.97
C SER A 28 -92.22 38.23 -22.64
N GLU A 29 -92.92 37.22 -23.16
CA GLU A 29 -92.54 35.81 -23.01
C GLU A 29 -91.22 35.51 -23.73
N GLN A 30 -91.06 36.01 -24.97
CA GLN A 30 -89.80 35.88 -25.71
C GLN A 30 -88.63 36.55 -24.99
N LEU A 31 -88.83 37.76 -24.46
CA LEU A 31 -87.80 38.46 -23.69
C LEU A 31 -87.38 37.69 -22.44
N VAL A 32 -88.32 37.03 -21.73
CA VAL A 32 -87.98 36.21 -20.56
C VAL A 32 -87.13 35.00 -20.95
N ILE A 33 -87.44 34.34 -22.07
CA ILE A 33 -86.65 33.21 -22.58
C ILE A 33 -85.24 33.67 -22.95
N GLU A 34 -85.10 34.75 -23.74
CA GLU A 34 -83.79 35.27 -24.12
C GLU A 34 -82.98 35.74 -22.90
N VAL A 35 -83.62 36.34 -21.90
CA VAL A 35 -82.94 36.71 -20.64
C VAL A 35 -82.48 35.47 -19.88
N ALA A 36 -83.26 34.38 -19.88
CA ALA A 36 -82.86 33.13 -19.25
C ALA A 36 -81.66 32.48 -19.97
N GLU A 37 -81.71 32.40 -21.30
CA GLU A 37 -80.60 31.90 -22.14
C GLU A 37 -79.34 32.77 -22.04
N SER A 38 -79.52 34.09 -21.92
CA SER A 38 -78.41 35.03 -21.68
C SER A 38 -77.77 34.79 -20.30
N ARG A 39 -78.57 34.50 -19.26
CA ARG A 39 -78.07 34.18 -17.92
C ARG A 39 -77.31 32.87 -17.88
N THR A 40 -77.80 31.81 -18.54
CA THR A 40 -77.09 30.52 -18.60
C THR A 40 -75.80 30.64 -19.40
N SER A 41 -75.83 31.36 -20.53
CA SER A 41 -74.63 31.65 -21.33
C SER A 41 -73.60 32.44 -20.52
N LYS A 42 -74.04 33.45 -19.76
CA LYS A 42 -73.16 34.22 -18.86
C LYS A 42 -72.53 33.35 -17.77
N ALA A 43 -73.30 32.46 -17.15
CA ALA A 43 -72.77 31.54 -16.14
C ALA A 43 -71.70 30.61 -16.72
N SER A 44 -71.93 30.06 -17.92
CA SER A 44 -70.93 29.23 -18.62
C SER A 44 -69.67 30.03 -19.00
N LEU A 45 -69.81 31.29 -19.40
CA LEU A 45 -68.66 32.16 -19.66
C LEU A 45 -67.83 32.40 -18.39
N GLN A 46 -68.47 32.64 -17.24
CA GLN A 46 -67.77 32.81 -15.97
C GLN A 46 -67.01 31.56 -15.55
N GLU A 47 -67.59 30.37 -15.74
CA GLU A 47 -66.90 29.10 -15.46
C GLU A 47 -65.67 28.91 -16.36
N LYS A 48 -65.79 29.22 -17.65
CA LYS A 48 -64.65 29.18 -18.58
C LYS A 48 -63.58 30.21 -18.22
N GLU A 49 -63.96 31.39 -17.76
CA GLU A 49 -63.04 32.44 -17.34
C GLU A 49 -62.24 32.02 -16.09
N LEU A 50 -62.88 31.33 -15.14
CA LEU A 50 -62.16 30.71 -14.01
C LEU A 50 -61.18 29.63 -14.46
N LEU A 51 -61.61 28.74 -15.36
CA LEU A 51 -60.73 27.68 -15.88
C LEU A 51 -59.53 28.27 -16.65
N ILE A 52 -59.73 29.36 -17.40
CA ILE A 52 -58.64 30.07 -18.08
C ILE A 52 -57.65 30.62 -17.06
N ASN A 53 -58.13 31.25 -15.98
CA ASN A 53 -57.24 31.76 -14.93
C ASN A 53 -56.45 30.63 -14.26
N ASP A 54 -57.10 29.51 -13.94
CA ASP A 54 -56.42 28.34 -13.36
C ASP A 54 -55.33 27.81 -14.30
N MET A 55 -55.66 27.63 -15.59
CA MET A 55 -54.69 27.24 -16.61
C MET A 55 -53.54 28.24 -16.77
N GLU A 56 -53.80 29.55 -16.69
CA GLU A 56 -52.77 30.58 -16.73
C GLU A 56 -51.82 30.44 -15.54
N THR A 57 -52.33 30.16 -14.34
CA THR A 57 -51.48 29.94 -13.16
C THR A 57 -50.59 28.70 -13.32
N GLU A 58 -51.15 27.56 -13.74
CA GLU A 58 -50.38 26.34 -14.01
C GLU A 58 -49.31 26.57 -15.10
N LEU A 59 -49.65 27.36 -16.13
CA LEU A 59 -48.74 27.70 -17.21
C LEU A 59 -47.60 28.60 -16.72
N THR A 60 -47.87 29.53 -15.80
CA THR A 60 -46.80 30.33 -15.16
C THR A 60 -45.90 29.48 -14.25
N GLU A 61 -46.47 28.57 -13.47
CA GLU A 61 -45.70 27.68 -12.58
C GLU A 61 -44.80 26.73 -13.38
N THR A 62 -45.33 26.16 -14.47
CA THR A 62 -44.55 25.29 -15.37
C THR A 62 -43.45 26.07 -16.09
N ARG A 63 -43.70 27.32 -16.51
CA ARG A 63 -42.67 28.22 -17.07
C ARG A 63 -41.54 28.46 -16.07
N GLU A 64 -41.87 28.75 -14.81
CA GLU A 64 -40.86 28.97 -13.75
C GLU A 64 -40.04 27.70 -13.47
N LYS A 65 -40.68 26.53 -13.44
CA LYS A 65 -39.96 25.26 -13.34
C LYS A 65 -39.01 25.04 -14.52
N CYS A 66 -39.45 25.35 -15.74
CA CYS A 66 -38.60 25.24 -16.93
C CYS A 66 -37.40 26.20 -16.87
N THR A 67 -37.57 27.44 -16.39
CA THR A 67 -36.45 28.38 -16.24
C THR A 67 -35.46 27.90 -15.18
N ASN A 68 -35.94 27.40 -14.04
CA ASN A 68 -35.05 26.88 -12.99
C ASN A 68 -34.24 25.66 -13.47
N LEU A 69 -34.88 24.73 -14.20
CA LEU A 69 -34.19 23.59 -14.79
C LEU A 69 -33.18 24.01 -15.87
N GLN A 70 -33.46 25.07 -16.62
CA GLN A 70 -32.54 25.62 -17.61
C GLN A 70 -31.30 26.22 -16.93
N GLU A 71 -31.48 26.98 -15.85
CA GLU A 71 -30.36 27.53 -15.06
C GLU A 71 -29.49 26.42 -14.46
N GLU A 72 -30.11 25.38 -13.87
CA GLU A 72 -29.38 24.23 -13.35
C GLU A 72 -28.59 23.50 -14.46
N LEU A 73 -29.21 23.32 -15.63
CA LEU A 73 -28.52 22.71 -16.77
C LEU A 73 -27.31 23.54 -17.22
N GLU A 74 -27.45 24.87 -17.32
CA GLU A 74 -26.35 25.77 -17.68
C GLU A 74 -25.22 25.74 -16.65
N GLU A 75 -25.53 25.67 -15.35
CA GLU A 75 -24.53 25.51 -14.30
C GLU A 75 -23.79 24.17 -14.45
N LYS A 76 -24.53 23.06 -14.64
CA LYS A 76 -23.92 21.75 -14.86
C LYS A 76 -23.04 21.71 -16.10
N THR A 77 -23.47 22.33 -17.21
CA THR A 77 -22.65 22.44 -18.43
C THR A 77 -21.34 23.19 -18.15
N LYS A 78 -21.38 24.33 -17.45
CA LYS A 78 -20.16 25.07 -17.07
C LYS A 78 -19.22 24.23 -16.21
N THR A 79 -19.75 23.47 -15.24
CA THR A 79 -18.92 22.58 -14.41
C THR A 79 -18.28 21.45 -15.22
N LEU A 80 -19.01 20.88 -16.18
CA LEU A 80 -18.49 19.84 -17.08
C LEU A 80 -17.37 20.40 -17.98
N ASP A 81 -17.53 21.61 -18.52
CA ASP A 81 -16.50 22.23 -19.35
C ASP A 81 -15.19 22.46 -18.58
N LEU A 82 -15.28 22.87 -17.31
CA LEU A 82 -14.11 23.00 -16.43
C LEU A 82 -13.43 21.64 -16.19
N LEU A 83 -14.21 20.61 -15.86
CA LEU A 83 -13.66 19.25 -15.66
C LEU A 83 -13.03 18.69 -16.94
N ILE A 84 -13.56 19.01 -18.12
CA ILE A 84 -12.96 18.63 -19.40
C ILE A 84 -11.62 19.34 -19.60
N ALA A 85 -11.51 20.62 -19.22
CA ALA A 85 -10.24 21.35 -19.29
C ALA A 85 -9.18 20.76 -18.34
N GLU A 86 -9.55 20.46 -17.10
CA GLU A 86 -8.65 19.80 -16.13
C GLU A 86 -8.20 18.41 -16.61
N ASN A 87 -9.12 17.61 -17.15
CA ASN A 87 -8.78 16.31 -17.72
C ASN A 87 -7.82 16.42 -18.92
N LYS A 88 -7.95 17.46 -19.76
CA LYS A 88 -7.00 17.69 -20.86
C LYS A 88 -5.61 18.04 -20.34
N GLU A 89 -5.51 18.87 -19.31
CA GLU A 89 -4.24 19.23 -18.68
C GLU A 89 -3.55 18.00 -18.07
N VAL A 90 -4.29 17.19 -17.31
CA VAL A 90 -3.75 15.95 -16.72
C VAL A 90 -3.29 14.97 -17.79
N ARG A 91 -4.01 14.86 -18.92
CA ARG A 91 -3.58 14.04 -20.05
C ARG A 91 -2.28 14.54 -20.68
N SER A 92 -2.13 15.85 -20.85
CA SER A 92 -0.89 16.45 -21.36
C SER A 92 0.30 16.15 -20.43
N GLN A 93 0.10 16.27 -19.12
CA GLN A 93 1.13 15.94 -18.13
C GLN A 93 1.50 14.46 -18.13
N LEU A 94 0.51 13.58 -18.31
CA LEU A 94 0.74 12.14 -18.42
C LEU A 94 1.60 11.80 -19.66
N GLU A 95 1.26 12.40 -20.81
CA GLU A 95 2.01 12.20 -22.06
C GLU A 95 3.48 12.67 -21.92
N GLU A 96 3.69 13.84 -21.32
CA GLU A 96 5.04 14.34 -21.05
C GLU A 96 5.83 13.43 -20.09
N MET A 97 5.19 12.92 -19.04
CA MET A 97 5.81 11.96 -18.12
C MET A 97 6.15 10.65 -18.81
N THR A 98 5.31 10.16 -19.73
CA THR A 98 5.59 8.94 -20.49
C THR A 98 6.77 9.11 -21.44
N ASP A 99 6.88 10.26 -22.12
CA ASP A 99 8.02 10.55 -22.98
C ASP A 99 9.33 10.65 -22.19
N ARG A 100 9.28 11.29 -21.01
CA ARG A 100 10.43 11.36 -20.09
C ARG A 100 10.85 9.97 -19.60
N ALA A 101 9.89 9.10 -19.28
CA ALA A 101 10.16 7.73 -18.87
C ALA A 101 10.78 6.90 -20.00
N GLN A 102 10.23 6.97 -21.22
CA GLN A 102 10.78 6.27 -22.40
C GLN A 102 12.20 6.73 -22.73
N LYS A 103 12.47 8.03 -22.64
CA LYS A 103 13.82 8.57 -22.83
C LYS A 103 14.78 7.99 -21.79
N ALA A 104 14.42 8.01 -20.51
CA ALA A 104 15.26 7.44 -19.45
C ALA A 104 15.49 5.93 -19.62
N GLU A 105 14.48 5.19 -20.06
CA GLU A 105 14.61 3.77 -20.38
C GLU A 105 15.61 3.52 -21.52
N SER A 106 15.54 4.32 -22.59
CA SER A 106 16.48 4.22 -23.71
C SER A 106 17.93 4.55 -23.29
N GLU A 107 18.12 5.54 -22.41
CA GLU A 107 19.43 5.91 -21.87
C GLU A 107 19.99 4.79 -20.98
N ASN A 108 19.15 4.22 -20.10
CA ASN A 108 19.53 3.09 -19.26
C ASN A 108 19.93 1.87 -20.10
N LYS A 109 19.21 1.58 -21.18
CA LYS A 109 19.55 0.51 -22.10
C LYS A 109 20.92 0.73 -22.74
N MET A 110 21.21 1.95 -23.22
CA MET A 110 22.53 2.28 -23.77
C MET A 110 23.65 2.16 -22.74
N LEU A 111 23.41 2.54 -21.49
CA LEU A 111 24.38 2.42 -20.41
C LEU A 111 24.66 0.95 -20.07
N ILE A 112 23.62 0.11 -20.04
CA ILE A 112 23.75 -1.33 -19.82
C ILE A 112 24.56 -1.97 -20.95
N ASP A 113 24.26 -1.66 -22.21
CA ASP A 113 25.00 -2.18 -23.38
C ASP A 113 26.48 -1.78 -23.31
N ARG A 114 26.76 -0.51 -22.99
CA ARG A 114 28.14 -0.02 -22.82
C ARG A 114 28.87 -0.72 -21.68
N TRP A 115 28.19 -0.92 -20.55
CA TRP A 115 28.75 -1.59 -19.39
C TRP A 115 29.05 -3.06 -19.68
N MET A 116 28.13 -3.77 -20.35
CA MET A 116 28.35 -5.15 -20.77
C MET A 116 29.53 -5.28 -21.72
N LEU A 117 29.67 -4.38 -22.70
CA LEU A 117 30.81 -4.38 -23.62
C LEU A 117 32.13 -4.19 -22.86
N GLN A 118 32.18 -3.28 -21.90
CA GLN A 118 33.36 -3.09 -21.06
C GLN A 118 33.68 -4.33 -20.24
N LYS A 119 32.67 -4.98 -19.66
CA LYS A 119 32.86 -6.22 -18.89
C LYS A 119 33.32 -7.40 -19.74
N MET A 120 32.88 -7.49 -20.99
CA MET A 120 33.43 -8.48 -21.93
C MET A 120 34.91 -8.23 -22.21
N GLN A 121 35.30 -6.98 -22.49
CA GLN A 121 36.70 -6.63 -22.73
C GLN A 121 37.59 -6.91 -21.50
N ASP A 122 37.10 -6.61 -20.29
CA ASP A 122 37.82 -6.91 -19.06
C ASP A 122 37.98 -8.42 -18.86
N ALA A 123 36.94 -9.21 -19.18
CA ALA A 123 37.00 -10.68 -19.10
C ALA A 123 37.98 -11.27 -20.14
N GLU A 124 38.01 -10.75 -21.36
CA GLU A 124 38.98 -11.15 -22.40
C GLU A 124 40.42 -10.87 -21.94
N ARG A 125 40.71 -9.69 -21.41
CA ARG A 125 42.04 -9.35 -20.85
C ARG A 125 42.44 -10.28 -19.71
N LEU A 126 41.49 -10.65 -18.85
CA LEU A 126 41.75 -11.56 -17.73
C LEU A 126 42.04 -12.99 -18.22
N ASN A 127 41.36 -13.44 -19.27
CA ASN A 127 41.64 -14.71 -19.92
C ASN A 127 43.03 -14.71 -20.58
N GLU A 128 43.43 -13.64 -21.26
CA GLU A 128 44.77 -13.48 -21.82
C GLU A 128 45.86 -13.54 -20.73
N ALA A 129 45.65 -12.84 -19.61
CA ALA A 129 46.57 -12.88 -18.48
C ALA A 129 46.68 -14.29 -17.88
N ASN A 130 45.56 -14.99 -17.70
CA ASN A 130 45.55 -16.37 -17.21
C ASN A 130 46.29 -17.33 -18.15
N ALA A 131 46.12 -17.18 -19.47
CA ALA A 131 46.87 -17.97 -20.46
C ALA A 131 48.38 -17.76 -20.33
N LEU A 132 48.83 -16.52 -20.15
CA LEU A 132 50.25 -16.20 -19.92
C LEU A 132 50.76 -16.79 -18.59
N TYR A 133 49.96 -16.77 -17.53
CA TYR A 133 50.30 -17.39 -16.25
C TYR A 133 50.44 -18.91 -16.37
N GLU A 134 49.54 -19.56 -17.10
CA GLU A 134 49.61 -21.01 -17.36
C GLU A 134 50.88 -21.37 -18.14
N GLU A 135 51.24 -20.59 -19.17
CA GLU A 135 52.50 -20.77 -19.90
C GLU A 135 53.73 -20.61 -18.99
N MET A 136 53.72 -19.60 -18.11
CA MET A 136 54.81 -19.37 -17.17
C MET A 136 54.93 -20.53 -16.17
N LEU A 137 53.82 -21.01 -15.63
CA LEU A 137 53.78 -22.17 -14.74
C LEU A 137 54.25 -23.44 -15.45
N ALA A 138 53.90 -23.64 -16.72
CA ALA A 138 54.37 -24.76 -17.51
C ALA A 138 55.90 -24.72 -17.70
N LYS A 139 56.46 -23.54 -18.00
CA LYS A 139 57.92 -23.33 -18.08
C LYS A 139 58.62 -23.57 -16.74
N LEU A 140 58.05 -23.10 -15.63
CA LEU A 140 58.59 -23.35 -14.29
C LEU A 140 58.54 -24.84 -13.91
N LYS A 141 57.46 -25.54 -14.25
CA LYS A 141 57.37 -27.00 -14.05
C LYS A 141 58.39 -27.75 -14.91
N ALA A 142 58.58 -27.36 -16.16
CA ALA A 142 59.61 -27.94 -17.03
C ALA A 142 61.02 -27.74 -16.45
N ASN A 143 61.36 -26.51 -16.04
CA ASN A 143 62.64 -26.20 -15.41
C ASN A 143 62.82 -26.90 -14.05
N GLY A 144 61.74 -27.01 -13.26
CA GLY A 144 61.72 -27.71 -11.98
C GLY A 144 61.94 -29.22 -12.13
N LEU A 145 61.31 -29.82 -13.14
CA LEU A 145 61.51 -31.23 -13.52
C LEU A 145 62.93 -31.46 -14.06
N GLU A 146 63.48 -30.53 -14.86
CA GLU A 146 64.88 -30.59 -15.30
C GLU A 146 65.86 -30.48 -14.13
N ASN A 147 65.59 -29.62 -13.15
CA ASN A 147 66.40 -29.48 -11.95
C ASN A 147 66.29 -30.70 -11.01
N LEU A 148 65.10 -31.29 -10.89
CA LEU A 148 64.86 -32.55 -10.18
C LEU A 148 65.55 -33.73 -10.88
N ALA A 149 65.54 -33.78 -12.21
CA ALA A 149 66.27 -34.78 -12.97
C ALA A 149 67.79 -34.62 -12.81
N ARG A 150 68.31 -33.39 -12.75
CA ARG A 150 69.72 -33.11 -12.43
C ARG A 150 70.08 -33.46 -10.99
N GLN A 151 69.21 -33.21 -10.01
CA GLN A 151 69.42 -33.60 -8.62
C GLN A 151 69.29 -35.12 -8.38
N GLN A 152 68.40 -35.82 -9.09
CA GLN A 152 68.27 -37.27 -8.98
C GLN A 152 69.45 -38.03 -9.62
N VAL A 153 70.19 -37.40 -10.54
CA VAL A 153 71.47 -37.92 -11.03
C VAL A 153 72.59 -37.72 -9.99
N ASP A 154 72.44 -36.82 -9.00
CA ASP A 154 73.50 -36.44 -8.05
C ASP A 154 73.20 -36.70 -6.55
N GLY A 155 72.08 -37.36 -6.21
CA GLY A 155 71.68 -37.45 -4.80
C GLY A 155 70.70 -38.57 -4.46
N ILE A 156 71.14 -39.84 -4.53
CA ILE A 156 70.46 -40.94 -3.84
C ILE A 156 70.96 -41.00 -2.38
N VAL A 157 70.38 -40.21 -1.46
CA VAL A 157 70.34 -40.55 -0.02
C VAL A 157 69.10 -39.95 0.66
N ARG A 158 68.22 -40.85 1.10
CA ARG A 158 67.16 -40.82 2.12
C ARG A 158 67.15 -39.64 3.13
N ARG A 159 65.95 -39.09 3.40
CA ARG A 159 65.30 -39.20 4.74
C ARG A 159 63.81 -38.80 4.75
N ASN A 160 63.05 -39.58 5.53
CA ASN A 160 61.65 -39.45 5.91
C ASN A 160 61.39 -38.37 6.98
N GLU A 161 60.10 -38.02 7.11
CA GLU A 161 59.34 -37.64 8.34
C GLU A 161 59.73 -36.29 9.01
N ASP A 162 58.86 -35.46 9.61
CA ASP A 162 57.45 -35.48 9.98
C ASP A 162 57.06 -34.01 10.32
N GLY A 163 55.78 -33.65 10.26
CA GLY A 163 55.33 -32.32 10.69
C GLY A 163 53.87 -32.02 10.39
N THR A 164 52.95 -32.74 11.04
CA THR A 164 51.54 -32.36 11.15
C THR A 164 51.41 -31.31 12.25
N ASP A 165 51.20 -30.05 11.88
CA ASP A 165 50.86 -28.99 12.83
C ASP A 165 49.40 -29.08 13.26
N ASP A 166 49.24 -28.95 14.57
CA ASP A 166 48.05 -29.19 15.37
C ASP A 166 46.89 -28.22 15.07
N PHE A 167 45.68 -28.77 14.96
CA PHE A 167 44.44 -28.03 15.12
C PHE A 167 44.28 -27.60 16.58
N VAL A 168 44.30 -26.29 16.82
CA VAL A 168 43.87 -25.74 18.11
C VAL A 168 42.34 -25.67 18.12
N GLU A 169 41.70 -26.62 18.83
CA GLU A 169 40.31 -26.50 19.27
C GLU A 169 40.18 -25.34 20.27
N SER A 170 39.52 -24.27 19.85
CA SER A 170 39.06 -23.20 20.74
C SER A 170 37.91 -23.73 21.61
N THR A 171 38.17 -23.98 22.89
CA THR A 171 37.15 -24.28 23.90
C THR A 171 36.33 -23.03 24.19
N ILE A 172 35.10 -22.96 23.67
CA ILE A 172 34.14 -21.89 24.00
C ILE A 172 33.67 -22.09 25.45
N PRO A 173 33.72 -21.09 26.34
CA PRO A 173 33.18 -21.22 27.69
C PRO A 173 31.64 -21.32 27.65
N SER A 174 31.09 -22.47 28.03
CA SER A 174 29.65 -22.73 28.12
C SER A 174 29.10 -22.49 29.54
N THR A 175 29.32 -21.30 30.10
CA THR A 175 28.60 -20.87 31.30
C THR A 175 27.47 -19.93 30.92
N CYS A 176 26.27 -20.51 30.76
CA CYS A 176 25.01 -19.80 30.67
C CYS A 176 24.78 -19.01 31.98
N GLY A 177 24.97 -17.68 31.95
CA GLY A 177 24.80 -16.82 33.11
C GLY A 177 23.33 -16.64 33.54
N HIS A 178 22.37 -16.73 32.61
CA HIS A 178 20.95 -16.54 32.90
C HIS A 178 20.06 -17.40 31.98
N ARG A 179 19.18 -18.21 32.59
CA ARG A 179 18.15 -19.01 31.89
C ARG A 179 16.82 -18.25 31.91
N ILE A 180 16.48 -17.62 30.80
CA ILE A 180 15.17 -16.98 30.58
C ILE A 180 14.25 -18.03 29.96
N HIS A 181 13.15 -18.38 30.64
CA HIS A 181 12.13 -19.28 30.10
C HIS A 181 11.17 -18.45 29.26
N ALA A 182 11.20 -18.61 27.94
CA ALA A 182 10.20 -18.02 27.07
C ALA A 182 9.88 -19.01 25.94
N HIS A 183 8.62 -19.42 25.86
CA HIS A 183 8.11 -20.27 24.78
C HIS A 183 7.90 -19.42 23.52
N GLU A 184 8.44 -19.90 22.40
CA GLU A 184 8.28 -19.40 21.02
C GLU A 184 8.44 -17.87 20.86
N VAL A 185 9.61 -17.35 21.24
CA VAL A 185 9.92 -15.91 21.23
C VAL A 185 10.85 -15.51 20.09
N VAL A 186 10.55 -14.36 19.48
CA VAL A 186 11.45 -13.67 18.55
C VAL A 186 12.39 -12.79 19.37
N VAL A 187 13.70 -13.02 19.20
CA VAL A 187 14.75 -12.35 19.99
C VAL A 187 15.59 -11.50 19.05
N ALA A 188 15.73 -10.21 19.38
CA ALA A 188 16.67 -9.31 18.71
C ALA A 188 17.71 -8.79 19.68
N GLN A 189 18.99 -8.85 19.28
CA GLN A 189 20.11 -8.37 20.07
C GLN A 189 20.85 -7.25 19.33
N SER A 190 21.21 -6.19 20.06
CA SER A 190 22.10 -5.14 19.56
C SER A 190 23.56 -5.46 19.92
N SER A 191 24.50 -5.22 19.01
CA SER A 191 25.94 -5.48 19.23
C SER A 191 26.63 -4.40 20.06
N LEU A 192 26.00 -3.24 20.24
CA LEU A 192 26.61 -2.07 20.88
C LEU A 192 26.16 -1.84 22.33
N ASN A 193 25.08 -2.47 22.80
CA ASN A 193 24.69 -2.45 24.22
C ASN A 193 23.89 -3.69 24.62
N THR A 194 23.94 -3.99 25.91
CA THR A 194 23.19 -5.01 26.66
C THR A 194 21.66 -4.79 26.60
N THR A 195 21.06 -4.74 25.42
CA THR A 195 19.61 -4.62 25.27
C THR A 195 19.08 -5.77 24.42
N LEU A 196 18.22 -6.60 25.02
CA LEU A 196 17.47 -7.67 24.34
C LEU A 196 16.02 -7.24 24.22
N VAL A 197 15.44 -7.42 23.03
CA VAL A 197 13.99 -7.24 22.85
C VAL A 197 13.35 -8.61 22.61
N LEU A 198 12.31 -8.89 23.40
CA LEU A 198 11.57 -10.14 23.42
C LEU A 198 10.08 -9.85 23.13
N SER A 199 9.46 -10.59 22.22
CA SER A 199 7.99 -10.62 22.06
C SER A 199 7.41 -11.81 22.82
N SER A 200 6.27 -11.65 23.51
CA SER A 200 5.62 -12.76 24.23
C SER A 200 4.10 -12.73 24.02
N PRO A 201 3.46 -13.88 23.75
CA PRO A 201 2.03 -14.02 23.90
C PRO A 201 1.70 -14.07 25.40
N VAL A 202 0.93 -13.11 25.89
CA VAL A 202 0.51 -13.08 27.30
C VAL A 202 -0.57 -14.13 27.53
N ASP A 203 -0.22 -15.25 28.18
CA ASP A 203 -1.18 -16.08 28.91
C ASP A 203 -1.43 -15.48 30.30
N LYS A 204 -2.71 -15.41 30.69
CA LYS A 204 -3.27 -14.64 31.81
C LYS A 204 -2.87 -15.08 33.24
N THR A 205 -1.76 -15.80 33.47
CA THR A 205 -1.55 -16.47 34.78
C THR A 205 -0.58 -15.82 35.77
N GLU A 206 0.13 -14.72 35.46
CA GLU A 206 1.08 -14.13 36.43
C GLU A 206 0.97 -12.61 36.65
N LEU A 207 -0.25 -12.06 36.75
CA LEU A 207 -0.45 -10.69 37.26
C LEU A 207 -1.60 -10.63 38.27
N HIS A 208 -1.45 -11.38 39.37
CA HIS A 208 -2.27 -11.22 40.57
C HIS A 208 -1.54 -10.36 41.61
N ASN A 209 -1.30 -9.08 41.30
CA ASN A 209 -1.13 -8.02 42.30
C ASN A 209 -0.97 -6.65 41.64
N THR A 210 -2.09 -6.01 41.30
CA THR A 210 -2.36 -4.59 41.61
C THR A 210 -3.80 -4.27 41.22
N ARG A 211 -4.59 -3.80 42.18
CA ARG A 211 -5.99 -3.37 42.02
C ARG A 211 -6.09 -2.20 41.02
N GLN A 212 -6.80 -2.41 39.92
CA GLN A 212 -7.87 -1.51 39.45
C GLN A 212 -8.70 -2.22 38.37
N GLN A 213 -10.02 -2.31 38.60
CA GLN A 213 -11.01 -2.89 37.70
C GLN A 213 -11.32 -1.92 36.55
N VAL A 214 -11.28 -2.41 35.29
CA VAL A 214 -12.01 -1.89 34.11
C VAL A 214 -12.33 -3.10 33.20
N PRO A 215 -13.52 -3.17 32.53
CA PRO A 215 -14.11 -4.44 32.11
C PRO A 215 -13.68 -4.97 30.72
N ASP A 216 -13.93 -6.27 30.54
CA ASP A 216 -13.84 -7.09 29.31
C ASP A 216 -14.24 -6.38 28.01
N ARG A 217 -13.36 -6.44 26.99
CA ARG A 217 -13.68 -6.86 25.61
C ARG A 217 -12.43 -7.45 24.95
N GLY A 218 -12.59 -8.60 24.30
CA GLY A 218 -11.50 -9.42 23.77
C GLY A 218 -10.77 -8.80 22.58
N ASN A 219 -9.60 -8.20 22.86
CA ASN A 219 -8.53 -8.00 21.88
C ASN A 219 -7.25 -8.63 22.45
N HIS A 220 -6.60 -9.51 21.69
CA HIS A 220 -5.28 -10.04 22.01
C HIS A 220 -4.25 -8.91 21.83
N LEU A 221 -4.01 -8.14 22.89
CA LEU A 221 -2.94 -7.13 22.89
C LEU A 221 -1.61 -7.84 23.11
N GLU A 222 -0.85 -8.03 22.03
CA GLU A 222 0.51 -8.57 22.10
C GLU A 222 1.52 -7.47 22.49
N GLN A 223 2.49 -7.84 23.33
CA GLN A 223 3.44 -6.91 23.94
C GLN A 223 4.86 -7.24 23.53
N SER A 224 5.65 -6.21 23.21
CA SER A 224 7.10 -6.31 22.99
C SER A 224 7.82 -5.75 24.21
N LEU A 225 8.72 -6.51 24.83
CA LEU A 225 9.47 -6.12 26.02
C LEU A 225 10.92 -5.81 25.68
N CYS A 226 11.42 -4.67 26.16
CA CYS A 226 12.82 -4.28 26.06
C CYS A 226 13.51 -4.50 27.41
N VAL A 227 14.52 -5.38 27.44
CA VAL A 227 15.22 -5.85 28.64
C VAL A 227 16.69 -5.43 28.60
N ASP A 228 17.20 -4.94 29.73
CA ASP A 228 18.63 -4.67 29.91
C ASP A 228 19.37 -5.94 30.33
N VAL A 229 20.21 -6.47 29.46
CA VAL A 229 21.00 -7.71 29.62
C VAL A 229 21.97 -7.63 30.79
N SER A 230 22.41 -6.43 31.19
CA SER A 230 23.34 -6.27 32.32
C SER A 230 22.66 -6.44 33.69
N SER A 231 21.33 -6.28 33.75
CA SER A 231 20.56 -6.30 35.00
C SER A 231 19.37 -7.27 35.01
N GLY A 232 19.01 -7.83 33.85
CA GLY A 232 17.83 -8.68 33.67
C GLY A 232 16.50 -7.96 33.85
N ARG A 233 16.49 -6.62 33.99
CA ARG A 233 15.28 -5.83 34.25
C ARG A 233 14.65 -5.32 32.95
N VAL A 234 13.32 -5.43 32.87
CA VAL A 234 12.52 -4.81 31.80
C VAL A 234 12.61 -3.30 31.94
N ARG A 235 13.11 -2.60 30.91
CA ARG A 235 13.16 -1.13 30.86
C ARG A 235 11.88 -0.53 30.29
N HIS A 236 11.32 -1.14 29.25
CA HIS A 236 10.11 -0.67 28.58
C HIS A 236 9.22 -1.83 28.12
N THR A 237 7.91 -1.69 28.32
CA THR A 237 6.88 -2.55 27.73
C THR A 237 6.20 -1.77 26.61
N LEU A 238 6.42 -2.21 25.36
CA LEU A 238 5.90 -1.57 24.16
C LEU A 238 4.59 -2.25 23.77
N THR A 239 3.48 -1.58 24.07
CA THR A 239 2.12 -2.06 23.81
C THR A 239 1.51 -1.27 22.66
N GLY A 240 1.03 -1.94 21.61
CA GLY A 240 0.36 -1.25 20.51
C GLY A 240 0.09 -2.08 19.27
N HIS A 241 0.66 -3.28 19.16
CA HIS A 241 0.25 -4.24 18.14
C HIS A 241 -1.07 -4.91 18.55
N THR A 242 -1.93 -5.19 17.58
CA THR A 242 -3.24 -5.83 17.81
C THR A 242 -3.24 -7.33 17.51
N ASP A 243 -2.09 -7.87 17.10
CA ASP A 243 -1.90 -9.27 16.74
C ASP A 243 -0.42 -9.68 16.93
N LYS A 244 -0.10 -10.93 16.63
CA LYS A 244 1.20 -11.58 16.84
C LYS A 244 2.39 -10.81 16.30
N VAL A 245 3.34 -10.49 17.17
CA VAL A 245 4.61 -9.85 16.78
C VAL A 245 5.58 -10.92 16.28
N TYR A 246 5.86 -10.90 14.98
CA TYR A 246 6.63 -11.94 14.28
C TYR A 246 8.09 -11.58 14.03
N ALA A 247 8.41 -10.28 13.97
CA ALA A 247 9.77 -9.82 13.78
C ALA A 247 10.03 -8.57 14.62
N VAL A 248 11.21 -8.51 15.24
CA VAL A 248 11.68 -7.34 15.98
C VAL A 248 13.14 -7.12 15.61
N ASP A 249 13.57 -5.88 15.45
CA ASP A 249 14.98 -5.53 15.33
C ASP A 249 15.29 -4.21 16.03
N VAL A 250 16.56 -4.01 16.37
CA VAL A 250 17.06 -2.84 17.09
C VAL A 250 18.17 -2.20 16.27
N SER A 251 18.16 -0.86 16.19
CA SER A 251 19.22 -0.12 15.52
C SER A 251 20.58 -0.44 16.13
N LYS A 252 21.51 -0.80 15.25
CA LYS A 252 22.87 -1.16 15.66
C LYS A 252 23.65 0.08 16.08
N PHE A 253 23.47 1.22 15.41
CA PHE A 253 24.16 2.48 15.74
C PHE A 253 23.59 3.20 16.97
N SER A 254 22.28 3.10 17.22
CA SER A 254 21.63 3.77 18.33
C SER A 254 20.68 2.82 19.06
N SER A 255 20.93 2.55 20.34
CA SER A 255 20.03 1.77 21.20
C SER A 255 18.71 2.50 21.54
N ARG A 256 18.34 3.51 20.74
CA ARG A 256 17.16 4.36 20.91
C ARG A 256 15.96 3.86 20.12
N HIS A 257 16.19 3.27 18.94
CA HIS A 257 15.12 2.91 18.03
C HIS A 257 14.97 1.40 17.92
N VAL A 258 13.73 0.94 18.07
CA VAL A 258 13.32 -0.46 17.90
C VAL A 258 12.25 -0.50 16.84
N VAL A 259 12.28 -1.50 15.98
CA VAL A 259 11.23 -1.75 14.99
C VAL A 259 10.61 -3.11 15.26
N SER A 260 9.29 -3.18 15.23
CA SER A 260 8.54 -4.43 15.34
C SER A 260 7.55 -4.57 14.19
N ALA A 261 7.38 -5.79 13.69
CA ALA A 261 6.41 -6.16 12.67
C ALA A 261 5.48 -7.23 13.24
N ALA A 262 4.19 -7.08 12.95
CA ALA A 262 3.16 -8.00 13.43
C ALA A 262 2.17 -8.42 12.35
N TYR A 263 1.38 -9.44 12.66
CA TYR A 263 0.27 -9.92 11.82
C TYR A 263 -0.93 -8.99 11.77
N ASP A 264 -0.91 -7.89 12.52
CA ASP A 264 -1.84 -6.77 12.36
C ASP A 264 -1.57 -5.94 11.09
N ARG A 265 -0.59 -6.38 10.28
CA ARG A 265 -0.15 -5.76 9.03
C ARG A 265 0.50 -4.39 9.23
N THR A 266 1.11 -4.19 10.41
CA THR A 266 1.86 -2.98 10.72
C THR A 266 3.31 -3.25 11.09
N ILE A 267 4.17 -2.32 10.69
CA ILE A 267 5.52 -2.16 11.22
C ILE A 267 5.51 -0.90 12.09
N LYS A 268 5.92 -1.03 13.34
CA LYS A 268 5.98 0.07 14.30
C LYS A 268 7.42 0.42 14.64
N LEU A 269 7.72 1.71 14.60
CA LEU A 269 8.96 2.29 15.11
C LEU A 269 8.72 2.80 16.52
N TRP A 270 9.55 2.36 17.44
CA TRP A 270 9.51 2.73 18.84
C TRP A 270 10.75 3.53 19.20
N ASP A 271 10.53 4.64 19.91
CA ASP A 271 11.60 5.41 20.52
C ASP A 271 11.68 5.03 22.00
N LEU A 272 12.72 4.28 22.36
CA LEU A 272 12.95 3.81 23.73
C LEU A 272 13.22 4.96 24.71
N GLN A 273 13.70 6.12 24.25
CA GLN A 273 13.89 7.26 25.13
C GLN A 273 12.55 7.91 25.51
N LYS A 274 11.60 7.90 24.57
CA LYS A 274 10.27 8.48 24.75
C LYS A 274 9.25 7.48 25.30
N GLY A 275 9.47 6.18 25.09
CA GLY A 275 8.62 5.09 25.58
C GLY A 275 7.34 4.87 24.77
N TYR A 276 7.19 5.46 23.59
CA TYR A 276 6.01 5.31 22.73
C TYR A 276 6.35 5.10 21.26
N CYS A 277 5.37 4.59 20.51
CA CYS A 277 5.45 4.39 19.06
C CYS A 277 5.52 5.74 18.34
N THR A 278 6.61 5.99 17.62
CA THR A 278 6.82 7.24 16.87
C THR A 278 6.31 7.17 15.45
N ASN A 279 6.33 5.99 14.82
CA ASN A 279 5.82 5.82 13.46
C ASN A 279 5.16 4.44 13.27
N THR A 280 4.12 4.37 12.45
CA THR A 280 3.44 3.13 12.08
C THR A 280 3.30 3.07 10.57
N VAL A 281 3.89 2.05 9.96
CA VAL A 281 3.81 1.75 8.54
C VAL A 281 2.80 0.62 8.35
N LEU A 282 1.85 0.80 7.43
CA LEU A 282 0.84 -0.18 7.07
C LEU A 282 1.22 -0.87 5.77
N PHE A 283 0.98 -2.17 5.68
CA PHE A 283 1.23 -2.94 4.46
C PHE A 283 0.10 -3.92 4.15
N THR A 284 0.09 -4.44 2.92
CA THR A 284 -1.02 -5.27 2.41
C THR A 284 -0.85 -6.76 2.74
N SER A 285 0.39 -7.26 2.83
CA SER A 285 0.71 -8.67 3.06
C SER A 285 1.56 -8.88 4.32
N ASN A 286 1.27 -9.92 5.11
CA ASN A 286 1.91 -10.17 6.40
C ASN A 286 3.44 -10.23 6.30
N CYS A 287 4.15 -9.54 7.20
CA CYS A 287 5.61 -9.52 7.27
C CYS A 287 6.10 -10.63 8.20
N ASN A 288 6.90 -11.56 7.68
CA ASN A 288 7.46 -12.68 8.43
C ASN A 288 8.90 -12.43 8.88
N ALA A 289 9.63 -11.58 8.18
CA ALA A 289 11.03 -11.30 8.44
C ALA A 289 11.33 -9.82 8.27
N MET A 290 12.17 -9.26 9.13
CA MET A 290 12.52 -7.85 9.09
C MET A 290 13.95 -7.64 9.56
N CYS A 291 14.64 -6.67 8.98
CA CYS A 291 15.94 -6.22 9.46
C CYS A 291 16.07 -4.70 9.31
N LEU A 292 16.69 -4.08 10.30
CA LEU A 292 16.96 -2.65 10.31
C LEU A 292 18.38 -2.38 9.79
N SER A 293 18.49 -1.36 8.95
CA SER A 293 19.79 -0.82 8.56
C SER A 293 20.60 -0.37 9.77
N ILE A 294 21.92 -0.37 9.61
CA ILE A 294 22.86 0.12 10.62
C ILE A 294 22.59 1.60 10.92
N ASP A 295 22.20 2.38 9.91
CA ASP A 295 21.81 3.79 10.08
C ASP A 295 20.53 3.98 10.92
N GLY A 296 19.74 2.93 11.12
CA GLY A 296 18.46 2.98 11.84
C GLY A 296 17.35 3.75 11.12
N LEU A 297 17.54 4.13 9.87
CA LEU A 297 16.59 4.92 9.07
C LEU A 297 15.81 4.06 8.08
N THR A 298 16.37 2.91 7.72
CA THR A 298 15.85 2.08 6.64
C THR A 298 15.49 0.67 7.14
N VAL A 299 14.28 0.19 6.81
CA VAL A 299 13.78 -1.14 7.19
C VAL A 299 13.62 -2.01 5.95
N PHE A 300 14.19 -3.21 5.96
CA PHE A 300 13.81 -4.26 5.01
C PHE A 300 12.79 -5.19 5.62
N SER A 301 11.73 -5.47 4.88
CA SER A 301 10.71 -6.45 5.25
C SER A 301 10.57 -7.51 4.17
N GLY A 302 10.61 -8.77 4.62
CA GLY A 302 10.23 -9.94 3.85
C GLY A 302 8.79 -10.31 4.13
N HIS A 303 7.99 -10.39 3.07
CA HIS A 303 6.55 -10.60 3.17
C HIS A 303 6.12 -12.01 2.73
N MET A 304 4.90 -12.40 3.12
CA MET A 304 4.31 -13.69 2.75
C MET A 304 4.01 -13.83 1.26
N ASP A 305 3.90 -12.72 0.52
CA ASP A 305 3.74 -12.71 -0.93
C ASP A 305 5.04 -12.98 -1.69
N GLY A 306 6.16 -13.17 -0.99
CA GLY A 306 7.48 -13.39 -1.58
C GLY A 306 8.21 -12.12 -1.99
N ASN A 307 7.58 -10.95 -1.80
CA ASN A 307 8.20 -9.67 -2.09
C ASN A 307 9.03 -9.17 -0.91
N LEU A 308 10.14 -8.55 -1.25
CA LEU A 308 10.98 -7.78 -0.34
C LEU A 308 10.62 -6.31 -0.51
N ARG A 309 10.38 -5.62 0.60
CA ARG A 309 10.06 -4.20 0.60
C ARG A 309 11.06 -3.44 1.43
N LEU A 310 11.44 -2.27 0.92
CA LEU A 310 12.33 -1.35 1.58
C LEU A 310 11.56 -0.10 1.99
N TRP A 311 11.61 0.23 3.27
CA TRP A 311 10.88 1.35 3.83
C TRP A 311 11.84 2.37 4.43
N ASP A 312 11.56 3.63 4.18
CA ASP A 312 12.08 4.72 5.00
C ASP A 312 11.18 4.84 6.23
N ILE A 313 11.73 4.52 7.40
CA ILE A 313 10.95 4.47 8.65
C ILE A 313 10.66 5.88 9.22
N GLN A 314 11.37 6.91 8.76
CA GLN A 314 11.11 8.29 9.17
C GLN A 314 9.91 8.85 8.42
N THR A 315 9.87 8.64 7.10
CA THR A 315 8.78 9.14 6.26
C THR A 315 7.60 8.18 6.15
N GLY A 316 7.80 6.90 6.51
CA GLY A 316 6.82 5.83 6.35
C GLY A 316 6.56 5.46 4.88
N LYS A 317 7.42 5.92 3.95
CA LYS A 317 7.26 5.67 2.52
C LYS A 317 7.97 4.38 2.11
N LEU A 318 7.33 3.67 1.19
CA LEU A 318 7.96 2.58 0.46
C LEU A 318 9.00 3.18 -0.50
N LEU A 319 10.26 2.77 -0.34
CA LEU A 319 11.35 3.16 -1.23
C LEU A 319 11.42 2.24 -2.44
N PHE A 320 11.41 0.92 -2.20
CA PHE A 320 11.50 -0.09 -3.25
C PHE A 320 10.70 -1.35 -2.90
N GLU A 321 10.16 -1.99 -3.94
CA GLU A 321 9.57 -3.32 -3.87
C GLU A 321 10.28 -4.22 -4.88
N VAL A 322 10.78 -5.35 -4.40
CA VAL A 322 11.55 -6.31 -5.18
C VAL A 322 10.90 -7.67 -5.05
N ALA A 323 10.46 -8.25 -6.17
CA ALA A 323 10.05 -9.64 -6.23
C ALA A 323 11.30 -10.52 -6.06
N GLY A 324 11.51 -11.03 -4.85
CA GLY A 324 12.69 -11.83 -4.49
C GLY A 324 12.41 -13.34 -4.49
N HIS A 325 11.21 -13.76 -4.09
CA HIS A 325 10.90 -15.17 -3.91
C HIS A 325 9.54 -15.50 -4.51
N SER A 326 9.40 -16.72 -5.05
CA SER A 326 8.12 -17.28 -5.53
C SER A 326 7.20 -17.74 -4.38
N SER A 327 7.68 -17.67 -3.14
CA SER A 327 6.95 -18.06 -1.93
C SER A 327 7.33 -17.14 -0.76
N ALA A 328 6.67 -17.33 0.38
CA ALA A 328 6.85 -16.50 1.57
C ALA A 328 8.32 -16.41 2.01
N VAL A 329 8.77 -15.19 2.30
CA VAL A 329 10.09 -14.92 2.84
C VAL A 329 10.13 -15.34 4.31
N THR A 330 11.09 -16.18 4.68
CA THR A 330 11.22 -16.76 6.03
C THR A 330 12.25 -16.02 6.89
N SER A 331 13.32 -15.49 6.29
CA SER A 331 14.32 -14.71 7.01
C SER A 331 15.01 -13.69 6.11
N VAL A 332 15.48 -12.59 6.73
CA VAL A 332 16.21 -11.50 6.08
C VAL A 332 17.37 -11.13 6.99
N SER A 333 18.59 -11.11 6.46
CA SER A 333 19.81 -10.70 7.18
C SER A 333 20.60 -9.69 6.37
N LEU A 334 21.18 -8.71 7.05
CA LEU A 334 22.02 -7.68 6.45
C LEU A 334 23.49 -7.91 6.74
N SER A 335 24.31 -7.68 5.71
CA SER A 335 25.75 -7.53 5.85
C SER A 335 26.11 -6.23 6.59
N ARG A 336 27.23 -6.24 7.32
CA ARG A 336 27.70 -5.07 8.06
C ARG A 336 28.10 -3.90 7.14
N ASN A 337 28.47 -4.19 5.90
CA ASN A 337 28.85 -3.17 4.92
C ASN A 337 27.68 -2.62 4.10
N TRP A 338 26.44 -3.04 4.40
CA TRP A 338 25.19 -2.66 3.71
C TRP A 338 25.11 -3.04 2.21
N ASN A 339 26.12 -3.70 1.65
CA ASN A 339 26.15 -4.02 0.23
C ASN A 339 25.51 -5.36 -0.12
N ARG A 340 25.09 -6.14 0.89
CA ARG A 340 24.49 -7.45 0.70
C ARG A 340 23.33 -7.66 1.66
N ILE A 341 22.26 -8.19 1.10
CA ILE A 341 21.07 -8.65 1.83
C ILE A 341 20.93 -10.11 1.49
N LEU A 342 20.75 -10.93 2.52
CA LEU A 342 20.48 -12.34 2.38
C LEU A 342 19.03 -12.60 2.74
N THR A 343 18.31 -13.27 1.86
CA THR A 343 16.90 -13.58 2.05
C THR A 343 16.66 -15.06 1.77
N SER A 344 15.79 -15.67 2.58
CA SER A 344 15.43 -17.07 2.44
C SER A 344 13.92 -17.20 2.23
N GLY A 345 13.52 -18.14 1.37
CA GLY A 345 12.12 -18.47 1.10
C GLY A 345 11.99 -19.95 0.71
N SER A 346 10.79 -20.51 0.87
CA SER A 346 10.54 -21.97 0.91
C SER A 346 10.86 -22.76 -0.37
N LEU A 347 11.13 -22.10 -1.51
CA LEU A 347 11.34 -22.80 -2.78
C LEU A 347 12.44 -22.23 -3.70
N GLU A 348 12.83 -20.95 -3.62
CA GLU A 348 13.87 -20.38 -4.50
C GLU A 348 14.56 -19.22 -3.77
N ILE A 349 15.89 -19.06 -3.87
CA ILE A 349 16.62 -17.87 -3.37
C ILE A 349 16.94 -16.95 -4.54
N CYS A 350 16.47 -15.70 -4.53
CA CYS A 350 17.09 -14.63 -5.32
C CYS A 350 18.15 -13.90 -4.50
N GLY A 351 19.38 -13.98 -4.98
CA GLY A 351 20.29 -12.83 -5.16
C GLY A 351 20.80 -12.10 -3.92
N THR A 352 22.13 -12.02 -3.82
CA THR A 352 22.79 -10.89 -3.17
C THR A 352 22.30 -9.60 -3.85
N LEU A 353 21.58 -8.74 -3.13
CA LEU A 353 21.21 -7.42 -3.64
C LEU A 353 22.44 -6.49 -3.65
N ARG A 354 23.32 -6.69 -4.63
CA ARG A 354 23.98 -5.62 -5.38
C ARG A 354 23.94 -6.05 -6.84
N ALA A 355 23.68 -5.13 -7.74
CA ALA A 355 23.68 -5.36 -9.18
C ALA A 355 24.77 -6.38 -9.60
N SER A 356 24.33 -7.41 -10.34
CA SER A 356 25.11 -8.50 -10.97
C SER A 356 25.65 -9.62 -10.06
N GLY A 357 25.03 -10.81 -10.18
CA GLY A 357 25.69 -12.10 -9.97
C GLY A 357 24.92 -13.12 -9.11
N ASN A 358 24.16 -14.01 -9.76
CA ASN A 358 23.47 -15.13 -9.11
C ASN A 358 24.44 -16.23 -8.64
N ARG A 359 24.24 -16.74 -7.42
CA ARG A 359 24.53 -18.15 -7.06
C ARG A 359 23.41 -18.70 -6.16
N LEU A 360 23.02 -19.94 -6.45
CA LEU A 360 21.84 -20.66 -5.96
C LEU A 360 22.19 -21.57 -4.78
N ALA A 361 21.30 -21.68 -3.77
CA ALA A 361 21.15 -22.83 -2.86
C ALA A 361 19.80 -22.75 -2.10
N SER A 362 19.32 -23.84 -1.52
CA SER A 362 17.93 -24.04 -1.08
C SER A 362 17.71 -24.00 0.45
N ASN A 363 16.52 -23.52 0.85
CA ASN A 363 15.81 -23.70 2.12
C ASN A 363 16.60 -23.52 3.44
N TRP A 364 16.61 -22.28 3.94
CA TRP A 364 17.16 -21.94 5.24
C TRP A 364 16.14 -21.25 6.14
N SER A 365 16.04 -21.68 7.39
CA SER A 365 15.02 -21.21 8.35
C SER A 365 15.45 -19.97 9.12
N ARG A 366 16.76 -19.73 9.30
CA ARG A 366 17.36 -18.43 9.68
C ARG A 366 18.80 -18.40 9.18
N SER A 367 19.13 -17.48 8.29
CA SER A 367 20.49 -17.28 7.80
C SER A 367 21.13 -16.05 8.46
N CYS A 368 22.42 -16.14 8.80
CA CYS A 368 23.20 -15.03 9.32
C CYS A 368 24.53 -14.91 8.56
N ILE A 369 25.00 -13.68 8.39
CA ILE A 369 26.27 -13.36 7.74
C ILE A 369 27.30 -13.09 8.84
N SER A 370 28.52 -13.60 8.67
CA SER A 370 29.63 -13.34 9.59
C SER A 370 30.05 -11.86 9.59
N PRO A 371 30.69 -11.36 10.66
CA PRO A 371 31.06 -9.94 10.77
C PRO A 371 32.01 -9.42 9.68
N ASP A 372 32.76 -10.31 9.04
CA ASP A 372 33.70 -10.09 7.93
C ASP A 372 33.06 -10.27 6.54
N ASP A 373 31.77 -10.63 6.47
CA ASP A 373 31.01 -10.93 5.25
C ASP A 373 31.56 -12.11 4.40
N GLU A 374 32.48 -12.90 4.95
CA GLU A 374 33.11 -14.02 4.25
C GLU A 374 32.35 -15.34 4.40
N TYR A 375 31.60 -15.51 5.50
CA TYR A 375 30.90 -16.75 5.84
C TYR A 375 29.40 -16.51 6.01
N VAL A 376 28.61 -17.51 5.64
CA VAL A 376 27.15 -17.46 5.72
C VAL A 376 26.67 -18.68 6.46
N ALA A 377 26.31 -18.50 7.72
CA ALA A 377 25.76 -19.58 8.51
C ALA A 377 24.25 -19.68 8.34
N ALA A 378 23.75 -20.87 8.01
CA ALA A 378 22.33 -21.09 7.78
C ALA A 378 21.89 -22.48 8.27
N GLY A 379 20.77 -22.50 8.99
CA GLY A 379 20.14 -23.73 9.47
C GLY A 379 19.15 -24.30 8.44
N SER A 380 19.27 -25.59 8.15
CA SER A 380 18.29 -26.35 7.36
C SER A 380 17.27 -27.04 8.28
N TRP A 381 16.09 -27.34 7.73
CA TRP A 381 15.01 -28.04 8.45
C TRP A 381 15.36 -29.49 8.80
N ASP A 382 16.40 -30.05 8.18
CA ASP A 382 16.97 -31.38 8.47
C ASP A 382 17.84 -31.42 9.74
N GLY A 383 18.01 -30.27 10.42
CA GLY A 383 18.80 -30.15 11.65
C GLY A 383 20.29 -29.88 11.42
N THR A 384 20.73 -29.67 10.18
CA THR A 384 22.11 -29.31 9.84
C THR A 384 22.32 -27.79 9.82
N VAL A 385 23.54 -27.37 10.18
CA VAL A 385 24.01 -25.97 10.10
C VAL A 385 25.13 -25.92 9.06
N HIS A 386 24.93 -25.15 8.00
CA HIS A 386 25.94 -24.87 6.98
C HIS A 386 26.59 -23.51 7.27
N VAL A 387 27.89 -23.33 7.05
CA VAL A 387 28.67 -22.08 7.29
C VAL A 387 29.47 -21.69 6.06
#